data_AF-A0FJY6-F1
#
_entry.id   AF-A0FJY6-F1
#
_cell.length_a   1.000
_cell.length_b   1.000
_cell.length_c   1.000
_cell.angle_alpha   90.00
_cell.angle_beta   90.00
_cell.angle_gamma   90.00
#
_symmetry.space_group_name_H-M   'P 1'
#
loop_
_entity.id
_entity.type
_entity.pdbx_description
1 polymer ?
#
loop_
_entity_poly.entity_id
_entity_poly.type
_entity_poly.pdbx_seq_one_letter_code
_entity_poly.pdbx_strand_id
1 'polypeptide(L)'
;EIGSGKGHFTLELVQRCNFVTAIEIDHKLCKTTENKLVDHDNFQVLNKDILQFKFPKNQSYKIFGNIPYNISTDIIRKIVFDSIADEIYLIVEYG
;
A
#
# COMPACT_ATOMS: atom_id res chain seq x y z
N GLU A 1 -2.24 -1.30 0.02
CA GLU A 1 -1.24 -0.95 1.04
C GLU A 1 -0.18 -0.05 0.42
N ILE A 2 0.17 1.03 1.11
CA ILE A 2 1.24 1.97 0.74
C ILE A 2 2.44 1.66 1.64
N GLY A 3 3.57 1.25 1.03
CA GLY A 3 4.79 0.84 1.71
C GLY A 3 4.68 -0.54 2.33
N SER A 4 4.78 -1.61 1.54
CA SER A 4 4.69 -2.99 2.06
C SER A 4 5.90 -3.41 2.89
N GLY A 5 7.06 -2.77 2.67
CA GLY A 5 8.28 -3.06 3.38
C GLY A 5 8.65 -4.55 3.30
N LYS A 6 8.74 -5.21 4.46
CA LYS A 6 9.06 -6.65 4.55
C LYS A 6 7.82 -7.57 4.45
N GLY A 7 6.66 -7.03 4.09
CA GLY A 7 5.43 -7.80 3.87
C GLY A 7 4.73 -8.33 5.12
N HIS A 8 5.10 -7.87 6.33
CA HIS A 8 4.43 -8.32 7.57
C HIS A 8 2.98 -7.86 7.62
N PHE A 9 2.73 -6.58 7.31
CA PHE A 9 1.38 -6.04 7.33
C PHE A 9 0.58 -6.49 6.10
N THR A 10 1.22 -6.58 4.93
CA THR A 10 0.64 -7.20 3.74
C THR A 10 0.10 -8.61 4.00
N LEU A 11 0.87 -9.45 4.69
CA LEU A 11 0.47 -10.82 5.05
C LEU A 11 -0.82 -10.85 5.88
N GLU A 12 -0.95 -9.94 6.84
CA GLU A 12 -2.16 -9.81 7.66
C GLU A 12 -3.35 -9.31 6.83
N LEU A 13 -3.12 -8.41 5.86
CA LEU A 13 -4.16 -7.89 4.99
C LEU A 13 -4.69 -8.97 4.03
N VAL A 14 -3.83 -9.79 3.42
CA VAL A 14 -4.28 -10.83 2.47
C VAL A 14 -5.17 -11.89 3.11
N GLN A 15 -5.02 -12.13 4.41
CA GLN A 15 -5.89 -13.06 5.13
C GLN A 15 -7.29 -12.50 5.40
N ARG A 16 -7.48 -11.18 5.32
CA ARG A 16 -8.73 -10.49 5.70
C ARG A 16 -9.42 -9.80 4.53
N CYS A 17 -8.70 -9.52 3.44
CA CYS A 17 -9.19 -8.79 2.29
C CYS A 17 -9.40 -9.70 1.07
N ASN A 18 -10.34 -9.33 0.19
CA ASN A 18 -10.57 -10.07 -1.06
C ASN A 18 -9.38 -10.01 -2.01
N PHE A 19 -8.72 -8.86 -2.11
CA PHE A 19 -7.49 -8.68 -2.91
C PHE A 19 -6.66 -7.53 -2.36
N VAL A 20 -5.33 -7.70 -2.29
CA VAL A 20 -4.41 -6.68 -1.77
C VAL A 20 -3.46 -6.21 -2.87
N THR A 21 -3.47 -4.91 -3.15
CA THR A 21 -2.40 -4.27 -3.93
C THR A 21 -1.41 -3.61 -2.98
N ALA A 22 -0.19 -4.14 -2.92
CA ALA A 22 0.92 -3.57 -2.19
C ALA A 22 1.75 -2.67 -3.11
N ILE A 23 2.05 -1.44 -2.68
CA ILE A 23 2.87 -0.48 -3.44
C ILE A 23 4.15 -0.24 -2.65
N GLU A 24 5.30 -0.46 -3.27
CA GLU A 24 6.60 -0.32 -2.63
C GLU A 24 7.62 0.26 -3.62
N ILE A 25 8.43 1.22 -3.18
CA ILE A 25 9.41 1.88 -4.04
C ILE A 25 10.71 1.08 -4.13
N ASP A 26 11.08 0.34 -3.07
CA ASP A 26 12.27 -0.52 -3.07
C ASP A 26 11.98 -1.89 -3.69
N HIS A 27 12.64 -2.17 -4.82
CA HIS A 27 12.50 -3.42 -5.56
C HIS A 27 12.91 -4.68 -4.75
N LYS A 28 13.89 -4.57 -3.84
CA LYS A 28 14.29 -5.71 -2.98
C LYS A 28 13.20 -6.02 -1.95
N LEU A 29 12.55 -4.98 -1.42
CA LEU A 29 11.42 -5.12 -0.50
C LEU A 29 10.19 -5.70 -1.20
N CYS A 30 9.97 -5.35 -2.48
CA CYS A 30 8.94 -5.98 -3.30
C CYS A 30 9.13 -7.50 -3.37
N LYS A 31 10.32 -7.96 -3.77
CA LYS A 31 10.66 -9.39 -3.81
C LYS A 31 10.56 -10.07 -2.45
N THR A 32 10.92 -9.37 -1.39
CA THR A 32 10.78 -9.88 -0.01
C THR A 32 9.31 -10.10 0.34
N THR A 33 8.45 -9.15 -0.03
CA THR A 33 6.99 -9.25 0.15
C THR A 33 6.42 -10.40 -0.67
N GLU A 34 6.75 -10.50 -1.96
CA GLU A 34 6.30 -11.59 -2.84
C GLU A 34 6.68 -12.98 -2.31
N ASN A 35 7.96 -13.17 -1.93
CA ASN A 35 8.43 -14.44 -1.37
C ASN A 35 7.73 -14.80 -0.07
N LYS A 36 7.38 -13.81 0.75
CA LYS A 36 6.69 -14.01 2.02
C LYS A 36 5.23 -14.39 1.85
N LEU A 37 4.61 -13.99 0.74
CA LEU A 37 3.22 -14.24 0.43
C LEU A 37 3.04 -15.35 -0.62
N VAL A 38 4.06 -16.19 -0.84
CA VAL A 38 4.05 -17.25 -1.87
C VAL A 38 2.87 -18.22 -1.77
N ASP A 39 2.31 -18.40 -0.56
CA ASP A 39 1.17 -19.28 -0.30
C ASP A 39 -0.20 -18.59 -0.48
N HIS A 40 -0.23 -17.36 -1.02
CA HIS A 40 -1.44 -16.57 -1.24
C HIS A 40 -1.57 -16.15 -2.71
N ASP A 41 -2.78 -16.22 -3.26
CA ASP A 41 -3.04 -15.84 -4.67
C ASP A 41 -3.76 -14.49 -4.80
N ASN A 42 -4.22 -13.92 -3.69
CA ASN A 42 -5.08 -12.74 -3.66
C ASN A 42 -4.30 -11.44 -3.44
N PHE A 43 -3.11 -11.32 -4.03
CA PHE A 43 -2.30 -10.12 -3.92
C PHE A 43 -1.50 -9.80 -5.18
N GLN A 44 -1.06 -8.54 -5.25
CA GLN A 44 -0.01 -8.12 -6.17
C GLN A 44 0.90 -7.12 -5.48
N VAL A 45 2.19 -7.16 -5.82
CA VAL A 45 3.18 -6.17 -5.37
C VAL A 45 3.61 -5.34 -6.57
N LEU A 46 3.45 -4.03 -6.45
CA LEU A 46 3.79 -3.06 -7.48
C LEU A 46 5.03 -2.30 -7.03
N ASN A 47 6.14 -2.50 -7.74
CA ASN A 47 7.33 -1.68 -7.54
C ASN A 47 7.13 -0.30 -8.15
N LYS A 48 6.59 0.65 -7.38
CA LYS A 48 6.20 1.97 -7.89
C LYS A 48 6.23 3.03 -6.80
N ASP A 49 6.54 4.25 -7.20
CA ASP A 49 6.31 5.44 -6.38
C ASP A 49 4.80 5.70 -6.24
N ILE A 50 4.32 5.81 -4.99
CA ILE A 50 2.93 6.10 -4.66
C ILE A 50 2.47 7.45 -5.23
N LEU A 51 3.35 8.45 -5.33
CA LEU A 51 3.00 9.75 -5.91
C LEU A 51 2.68 9.64 -7.41
N GLN A 52 3.22 8.63 -8.08
CA GLN A 52 2.96 8.31 -9.49
C GLN A 52 1.90 7.22 -9.70
N PHE A 53 1.39 6.63 -8.62
CA PHE A 53 0.36 5.62 -8.69
C PHE A 53 -0.98 6.24 -9.13
N LYS A 54 -1.75 5.48 -9.91
CA LYS A 54 -3.09 5.88 -10.35
C LYS A 54 -4.10 5.06 -9.56
N PHE A 55 -4.87 5.74 -8.71
CA PHE A 55 -5.90 5.07 -7.94
C PHE A 55 -7.05 4.58 -8.82
N PRO A 56 -7.66 3.43 -8.50
CA PRO A 56 -8.86 2.96 -9.17
C PRO A 56 -10.01 3.96 -9.01
N LYS A 57 -10.79 4.17 -10.08
CA LYS A 57 -11.92 5.13 -10.12
C LYS A 57 -13.30 4.49 -10.14
N ASN A 58 -13.38 3.20 -10.44
CA ASN A 58 -14.65 2.50 -10.69
C ASN A 58 -14.85 1.29 -9.75
N GLN A 59 -14.14 1.26 -8.62
CA GLN A 59 -14.28 0.21 -7.61
C GLN A 59 -14.14 0.82 -6.21
N SER A 60 -14.82 0.22 -5.24
CA SER A 60 -14.66 0.51 -3.82
C SER A 60 -13.38 -0.14 -3.30
N TYR A 61 -12.63 0.59 -2.46
CA TYR A 61 -11.40 0.11 -1.85
C TYR A 61 -11.06 0.93 -0.61
N LYS A 62 -10.23 0.33 0.23
CA LYS A 62 -9.65 0.96 1.41
C LYS A 62 -8.16 1.16 1.21
N ILE A 63 -7.62 2.24 1.77
CA ILE A 63 -6.19 2.50 1.78
C ILE A 63 -5.65 2.23 3.17
N PHE A 64 -4.58 1.45 3.22
CA PHE A 64 -3.76 1.23 4.41
C PHE A 64 -2.34 1.63 4.07
N GLY A 65 -1.61 2.23 5.00
CA GLY A 65 -0.19 2.51 4.78
C GLY A 65 0.56 2.92 6.03
N ASN A 66 1.81 2.49 6.11
CA ASN A 66 2.79 3.03 7.05
C ASN A 66 3.70 3.98 6.27
N ILE A 67 3.45 5.28 6.40
CA ILE A 67 4.07 6.28 5.52
C ILE A 67 5.16 7.05 6.27
N PRO A 68 6.30 7.34 5.62
CA PRO A 68 7.38 8.07 6.25
C PRO A 68 6.99 9.54 6.49
N TYR A 69 7.42 10.09 7.63
CA TYR A 69 7.03 11.44 8.07
C TYR A 69 7.41 12.53 7.06
N ASN A 70 8.60 12.44 6.47
CA ASN A 70 9.18 13.46 5.58
C ASN A 70 8.39 13.74 4.29
N ILE A 71 7.61 12.78 3.79
CA ILE A 71 6.75 12.94 2.59
C ILE A 71 5.27 12.69 2.88
N SER A 72 4.90 12.60 4.17
CA SER A 72 3.54 12.29 4.60
C SER A 72 2.50 13.26 4.04
N THR A 73 2.82 14.56 4.02
CA THR A 73 1.93 15.61 3.48
C THR A 73 1.65 15.39 1.99
N ASP A 74 2.66 15.07 1.19
CA ASP A 74 2.49 14.85 -0.25
C ASP A 74 1.66 13.59 -0.53
N ILE A 75 1.90 12.51 0.24
CA ILE A 75 1.11 11.28 0.14
C ILE A 75 -0.35 11.55 0.52
N ILE A 76 -0.60 12.27 1.62
CA ILE A 76 -1.96 12.59 2.05
C ILE A 76 -2.68 13.43 0.99
N ARG A 77 -2.03 14.48 0.44
CA ARG A 77 -2.60 15.29 -0.65
C ARG A 77 -2.92 14.42 -1.86
N LYS A 78 -1.98 13.59 -2.29
CA LYS A 78 -2.15 12.66 -3.40
C LYS A 78 -3.36 11.74 -3.20
N ILE A 79 -3.53 11.16 -2.01
CA ILE A 79 -4.69 10.33 -1.69
C ILE A 79 -5.97 11.15 -1.73
N VAL A 80 -6.03 12.27 -0.99
CA VAL A 80 -7.25 13.07 -0.83
C VAL A 80 -7.76 13.62 -2.17
N PHE A 81 -6.87 14.02 -3.08
CA PHE A 81 -7.27 14.63 -4.35
C PHE A 81 -7.47 13.63 -5.50
N ASP A 82 -6.77 12.49 -5.49
CA ASP A 82 -6.80 11.55 -6.63
C ASP A 82 -7.54 10.24 -6.34
N SER A 83 -7.77 9.90 -5.07
CA SER A 83 -8.43 8.66 -4.63
C SER A 83 -9.92 8.88 -4.38
N ILE A 84 -10.68 7.79 -4.48
CA ILE A 84 -12.09 7.71 -4.05
C ILE A 84 -12.28 6.65 -2.95
N ALA A 85 -11.20 6.32 -2.22
CA ALA A 85 -11.22 5.30 -1.18
C ALA A 85 -12.29 5.59 -0.12
N ASP A 86 -13.00 4.56 0.30
CA ASP A 86 -14.07 4.69 1.31
C ASP A 86 -13.50 4.96 2.70
N GLU A 87 -12.35 4.34 3.00
CA GLU A 87 -11.66 4.48 4.27
C GLU A 87 -10.14 4.54 4.04
N ILE A 88 -9.46 5.35 4.84
CA ILE A 88 -8.02 5.58 4.77
C ILE A 88 -7.43 5.46 6.18
N TYR A 89 -6.55 4.47 6.36
CA TYR A 89 -5.81 4.22 7.59
C TYR A 89 -4.33 4.44 7.35
N LEU A 90 -3.78 5.51 7.95
CA LEU A 90 -2.37 5.85 7.82
C LEU A 90 -1.70 5.83 9.19
N ILE A 91 -0.61 5.08 9.28
CA ILE A 91 0.31 5.10 10.42
C ILE A 91 1.46 6.02 10.02
N VAL A 92 1.78 6.98 10.88
CA VAL A 92 2.85 7.95 10.67
C VAL A 92 3.65 8.02 11.97
N GLU A 93 4.98 8.00 11.87
CA GLU A 93 5.83 8.23 13.03
C GLU A 93 5.65 9.65 13.56
N TYR A 94 5.61 9.78 14.89
CA TYR A 94 5.60 11.07 15.55
C TYR A 94 7.03 11.63 15.54
N GLY A 95 7.21 12.80 14.91
CA GLY A 95 8.50 13.50 14.82
C GLY A 95 8.94 14.16 16.12
#